data_AF-A0A928Z7E1-F1
#
_entry.id   AF-A0A928Z7E1-F1
#
_cell.length_a   1.000
_cell.length_b   1.000
_cell.length_c   1.000
_cell.angle_alpha   90.00
_cell.angle_beta   90.00
_cell.angle_gamma   90.00
#
_symmetry.space_group_name_H-M   'P 1'
#
loop_
_entity.id
_entity.type
_entity.pdbx_description
1 polymer ?
#
loop_
_entity_poly.entity_id
_entity_poly.type
_entity_poly.pdbx_seq_one_letter_code
_entity_poly.pdbx_strand_id
1 'polypeptide(L)' 'MTIAMGRASEDRGWFDILDDWLKRDRFVFVGWSGILLFPCAFMALGGWLTGTTFVSSWYTH' A
#
# COMPACT_ATOMS: atom_id res chain seq x y z
N MET A 1 -20.56 -1.61 42.01
CA MET A 1 -19.71 -2.83 41.93
C MET A 1 -18.96 -2.76 40.61
N THR A 2 -17.77 -2.17 40.67
CA THR A 2 -16.89 -1.88 39.55
C THR A 2 -16.05 -3.11 39.23
N ILE A 3 -16.22 -3.68 38.04
CA ILE A 3 -15.26 -4.64 37.49
C ILE A 3 -14.42 -3.84 36.51
N ALA A 4 -13.31 -3.30 37.01
CA ALA A 4 -12.24 -2.78 36.17
C ALA A 4 -11.55 -3.99 35.54
N MET A 5 -12.10 -4.46 34.41
CA MET A 5 -11.43 -5.42 33.55
C MET A 5 -10.24 -4.68 32.95
N GLY A 6 -9.09 -4.82 33.61
CA GLY A 6 -7.82 -4.32 33.12
C GLY A 6 -7.68 -4.77 31.67
N ARG A 7 -7.53 -3.80 30.77
CA ARG A 7 -7.14 -4.07 29.40
C ARG A 7 -5.87 -4.90 29.53
N ALA A 8 -5.94 -6.19 29.18
CA ALA A 8 -4.73 -6.94 28.95
C ALA A 8 -3.94 -6.09 27.97
N SER A 9 -2.80 -5.59 28.41
CA SER A 9 -1.81 -5.01 27.52
C SER A 9 -1.37 -6.15 26.63
N GLU A 10 -2.13 -6.39 25.56
CA GLU A 10 -1.66 -7.20 24.45
C GLU A 10 -0.41 -6.48 23.96
N ASP A 11 0.74 -7.13 24.11
CA ASP A 11 2.03 -6.61 23.67
C ASP A 11 1.88 -6.12 22.24
N ARG A 12 1.84 -4.80 22.03
CA ARG A 12 1.67 -4.19 20.70
C ARG A 12 2.73 -4.78 19.78
N GLY A 13 2.29 -5.67 18.90
CA GLY A 13 3.18 -6.38 18.01
C GLY A 13 3.73 -5.41 16.98
N TRP A 14 4.86 -5.76 16.37
CA TRP A 14 5.37 -5.01 15.21
C TRP A 14 4.33 -4.91 14.08
N PHE A 15 3.43 -5.92 13.98
CA PHE A 15 2.32 -5.94 13.04
C PHE A 15 1.30 -4.83 13.31
N ASP A 16 0.95 -4.57 14.57
CA ASP A 16 0.01 -3.50 14.93
C ASP A 16 0.62 -2.13 14.64
N ILE A 17 1.92 -1.96 14.90
CA ILE A 17 2.66 -0.75 14.55
C ILE A 17 2.66 -0.52 13.03
N LEU A 18 2.84 -1.59 12.25
CA LEU A 18 2.80 -1.52 10.79
C LEU A 18 1.38 -1.20 10.28
N ASP A 19 0.34 -1.82 10.85
CA ASP A 19 -1.07 -1.57 10.51
C ASP A 19 -1.45 -0.10 10.77
N ASP A 20 -1.10 0.42 11.94
CA ASP A 20 -1.31 1.82 12.33
C ASP A 20 -0.60 2.78 11.38
N TRP A 21 0.65 2.50 11.01
CA TRP A 21 1.42 3.33 10.08
C TRP A 21 0.81 3.34 8.67
N LEU A 22 0.32 2.19 8.24
CA LEU A 22 -0.21 1.99 6.90
C LEU A 22 -1.58 2.68 6.74
N LYS A 23 -2.40 2.65 7.78
CA LYS A 23 -3.73 3.28 7.83
C LYS A 23 -3.71 4.74 8.30
N ARG A 24 -2.54 5.28 8.63
CA ARG A 24 -2.39 6.69 9.04
C ARG A 24 -3.00 7.64 8.01
N ASP A 25 -3.75 8.62 8.51
CA ASP A 25 -4.28 9.71 7.68
C ASP A 25 -3.12 10.59 7.19
N ARG A 26 -2.93 10.62 5.87
CA ARG A 26 -1.90 11.35 5.15
C ARG A 26 -2.48 11.77 3.80
N PHE A 27 -1.83 12.73 3.14
CA PHE A 27 -2.30 13.29 1.86
C PHE A 27 -2.64 12.22 0.81
N VAL A 28 -1.84 11.16 0.71
CA VAL A 28 -2.17 9.96 -0.08
C VAL A 28 -2.26 8.77 0.86
N PHE A 29 -3.47 8.29 1.11
CA PHE A 29 -3.69 7.08 1.91
C PHE A 29 -2.99 5.86 1.29
N VAL A 30 -2.36 5.03 2.14
CA VAL A 30 -1.70 3.79 1.68
C VAL A 30 -2.59 2.59 1.92
N GLY A 31 -2.82 2.22 3.18
CA GLY A 31 -3.54 0.98 3.54
C GLY A 31 -2.85 -0.30 3.03
N TRP A 32 -3.37 -1.46 3.43
CA TRP A 32 -2.85 -2.76 2.98
C TRP A 32 -2.98 -2.95 1.47
N SER A 33 -4.03 -2.41 0.88
CA SER A 33 -4.22 -2.38 -0.57
C SER A 33 -3.14 -1.56 -1.29
N GLY A 34 -2.63 -0.49 -0.66
CA GLY A 34 -1.61 0.39 -1.23
C GLY A 34 -0.30 -0.33 -1.54
N ILE A 35 0.06 -1.33 -0.74
CA ILE A 35 1.28 -2.12 -0.94
C ILE A 35 1.30 -2.79 -2.32
N LEU A 36 0.14 -3.28 -2.79
CA LEU A 36 0.02 -3.86 -4.12
C LEU A 36 -0.32 -2.80 -5.17
N LEU A 37 -1.22 -1.86 -4.83
CA LEU A 37 -1.74 -0.88 -5.77
C LEU A 37 -0.66 0.05 -6.32
N PHE A 38 0.18 0.65 -5.46
CA PHE A 38 1.18 1.63 -5.90
C PHE A 38 2.21 1.06 -6.88
N PRO A 39 2.90 -0.07 -6.58
CA PRO A 39 3.88 -0.60 -7.52
C PRO A 39 3.23 -1.08 -8.83
N CYS A 40 2.08 -1.76 -8.77
CA CYS A 40 1.41 -2.22 -9.97
C CYS A 40 0.90 -1.07 -10.85
N ALA A 41 0.24 -0.08 -10.25
CA ALA A 41 -0.25 1.08 -10.99
C ALA A 41 0.92 1.88 -11.59
N PHE A 42 2.00 2.09 -10.82
CA PHE A 42 3.18 2.79 -11.29
C PHE A 42 3.86 2.08 -12.46
N MET A 43 4.04 0.76 -12.39
CA MET A 43 4.62 -0.01 -13.48
C MET A 43 3.73 -0.04 -14.72
N ALA A 44 2.40 -0.16 -14.57
CA ALA A 44 1.49 -0.17 -15.71
C ALA A 44 1.50 1.16 -16.45
N LEU A 45 1.40 2.27 -15.72
CA LEU A 45 1.49 3.63 -16.28
C LEU A 45 2.87 3.88 -16.89
N GLY A 46 3.94 3.56 -16.15
CA GLY A 46 5.31 3.73 -16.63
C GLY A 46 5.60 2.91 -17.88
N GLY A 47 5.11 1.67 -17.95
CA GLY A 47 5.23 0.80 -19.11
C GLY A 47 4.50 1.35 -20.33
N TRP A 48 3.29 1.90 -20.14
CA TRP A 48 2.54 2.53 -21.23
C TRP A 48 3.20 3.81 -21.75
N LEU A 49 3.64 4.70 -20.85
CA LEU A 49 4.37 5.92 -21.21
C LEU A 49 5.68 5.58 -21.94
N THR A 50 6.42 4.59 -21.44
CA THR A 50 7.67 4.13 -22.07
C THR A 50 7.39 3.51 -23.44
N GLY A 51 6.38 2.66 -23.54
CA GLY A 51 5.99 1.99 -24.77
C GLY A 51 5.61 2.98 -25.87
N THR A 52 4.74 3.93 -25.54
CA THR A 52 4.29 4.96 -26.51
C THR A 52 5.39 5.96 -26.89
N THR A 53 6.36 6.21 -26.01
CA THR A 53 7.43 7.18 -26.29
C THR A 53 8.60 6.58 -27.07
N PHE A 54 8.98 5.33 -26.78
CA PHE A 54 10.25 4.78 -27.26
C PHE A 54 10.14 3.44 -28.00
N VAL A 55 9.01 2.72 -27.88
CA VAL A 55 8.90 1.36 -28.41
C VAL A 55 8.07 1.35 -29.69
N SER A 56 8.62 0.76 -30.75
CA SER A 56 7.93 0.55 -32.03
C SER A 56 7.29 -0.85 -32.09
N SER A 57 6.21 -1.00 -32.87
CA SER A 57 5.52 -2.28 -33.09
C SER A 57 6.00 -3.06 -34.32
N TRP A 58 7.13 -2.69 -34.95
CA TRP A 58 7.62 -3.23 -36.24
C TRP A 58 7.66 -4.77 -36.36
N TYR A 59 7.91 -5.47 -35.26
CA TYR A 59 8.01 -6.94 -35.26
C TYR A 59 6.69 -7.63 -34.91
N THR A 60 5.65 -6.90 -34.53
CA THR A 60 4.36 -7.45 -34.08
C THR A 60 3.17 -6.99 -34.93
N HIS A 61 3.25 -5.83 -35.60
CA HIS A 61 2.23 -5.26 -36.49
C HIS A 61 2.87 -4.50 -37.66
#